data_AF-A0A3M6U2F2-F1
#
_entry.id   AF-A0A3M6U2F2-F1
#
_cell.length_a   1.000
_cell.length_b   1.000
_cell.length_c   1.000
_cell.angle_alpha   90.00
_cell.angle_beta   90.00
_cell.angle_gamma   90.00
#
_symmetry.space_group_name_H-M   'P 1'
#
loop_
_entity.id
_entity.type
_entity.pdbx_description
1 polymer ?
#
loop_
_entity_poly.entity_id
_entity_poly.type
_entity_poly.pdbx_seq_one_letter_code
_entity_poly.pdbx_strand_id
1 'polypeptide(L)'
;MTNNQENREGVGVRAHISSFPRQTSHYSRKDNPDREYLEPGWSVQRMYYDYLEMNEPAVLEREREIIRCQQENTTPIPLKLKAHILLHPYRDIFNGEFNLGFALPRTNTCATCDKLALKVRSSEGAEKEKPEKELEEHHKLAESAFTMRKDDKARAVRSWVGKPRPVGSSGVKHCSKDAVDMITYDFQQNLETPNLQHNDMFYKRQLWTYNFGIHDCVSNQGYMFMWDETTAKRGSVEVANCLYNFLTEFNTGAR
;
A
#
# COMPACT_ATOMS: atom_id res chain seq x y z
N MET A 1 13.80 -15.30 42.83
CA MET A 1 14.96 -14.93 41.99
C MET A 1 14.62 -14.86 40.48
N THR A 2 13.40 -15.22 40.08
CA THR A 2 12.91 -15.24 38.67
C THR A 2 12.58 -13.86 38.09
N ASN A 3 12.03 -12.92 38.88
CA ASN A 3 11.60 -11.59 38.37
C ASN A 3 12.71 -10.67 37.85
N ASN A 4 13.98 -10.88 38.22
CA ASN A 4 15.09 -10.01 37.76
C ASN A 4 15.68 -10.45 36.41
N GLN A 5 15.48 -11.70 36.02
CA GLN A 5 16.08 -12.28 34.81
C GLN A 5 15.16 -12.07 33.61
N GLU A 6 13.85 -12.32 33.77
CA GLU A 6 12.81 -11.96 32.77
C GLU A 6 12.83 -10.46 32.43
N ASN A 7 13.11 -9.60 33.42
CA ASN A 7 13.16 -8.16 33.22
C ASN A 7 14.40 -7.70 32.43
N ARG A 8 15.54 -8.41 32.55
CA ARG A 8 16.75 -8.15 31.74
C ARG A 8 16.63 -8.68 30.32
N GLU A 9 16.05 -9.86 30.16
CA GLU A 9 15.81 -10.51 28.86
C GLU A 9 14.84 -9.69 28.00
N GLY A 10 13.75 -9.19 28.59
CA GLY A 10 12.82 -8.31 27.89
C GLY A 10 13.44 -6.97 27.45
N VAL A 11 14.44 -6.44 28.18
CA VAL A 11 15.15 -5.21 27.79
C VAL A 11 15.94 -5.42 26.50
N GLY A 12 16.64 -6.55 26.36
CA GLY A 12 17.37 -6.90 25.14
C GLY A 12 16.46 -7.04 23.93
N VAL A 13 15.29 -7.68 24.10
CA VAL A 13 14.29 -7.82 23.03
C VAL A 13 13.71 -6.47 22.60
N ARG A 14 13.34 -5.60 23.55
CA ARG A 14 12.80 -4.27 23.26
C ARG A 14 13.80 -3.38 22.53
N ALA A 15 15.07 -3.43 22.95
CA ALA A 15 16.16 -2.71 22.29
C ALA A 15 16.36 -3.21 20.85
N HIS A 16 16.32 -4.54 20.66
CA HIS A 16 16.41 -5.14 19.33
C HIS A 16 15.23 -4.74 18.44
N ILE A 17 13.97 -4.86 18.89
CA ILE A 17 12.80 -4.44 18.09
C ILE A 17 12.88 -2.95 17.73
N SER A 18 13.41 -2.12 18.64
CA SER A 18 13.55 -0.68 18.43
C SER A 18 14.68 -0.29 17.48
N SER A 19 15.63 -1.18 17.18
CA SER A 19 16.73 -0.88 16.26
C SER A 19 16.31 -0.88 14.79
N PHE A 20 15.17 -1.50 14.46
CA PHE A 20 14.70 -1.59 13.08
C PHE A 20 14.18 -0.23 12.59
N PRO A 21 14.55 0.19 11.36
CA PRO A 21 14.00 1.39 10.74
C PRO A 21 12.48 1.30 10.59
N ARG A 22 11.78 2.36 11.00
CA ARG A 22 10.33 2.45 10.95
C ARG A 22 9.89 3.41 9.86
N GLN A 23 8.78 3.09 9.20
CA GLN A 23 8.21 3.90 8.13
C GLN A 23 6.73 4.16 8.43
N THR A 24 6.28 5.39 8.17
CA THR A 24 4.86 5.72 8.21
C THR A 24 4.25 5.56 6.82
N SER A 25 3.14 4.83 6.75
CA SER A 25 2.39 4.70 5.49
C SER A 25 1.81 6.05 5.09
N HIS A 26 2.19 6.56 3.92
CA HIS A 26 1.69 7.82 3.38
C HIS A 26 0.16 7.82 3.21
N TYR A 27 -0.40 6.68 2.80
CA TYR A 27 -1.83 6.54 2.52
C TYR A 27 -2.69 6.42 3.79
N SER A 28 -2.18 5.78 4.85
CA SER A 28 -2.96 5.54 6.08
C SER A 28 -2.62 6.49 7.23
N ARG A 29 -1.79 7.53 7.01
CA ARG A 29 -1.39 8.52 8.03
C ARG A 29 -2.59 9.23 8.68
N LYS A 30 -3.68 9.44 7.92
CA LYS A 30 -4.91 10.06 8.45
C LYS A 30 -5.77 9.08 9.25
N ASP A 31 -5.79 7.81 8.87
CA ASP A 31 -6.70 6.82 9.42
C ASP A 31 -6.08 6.04 10.59
N ASN A 32 -4.75 5.92 10.63
CA ASN A 32 -3.98 5.27 11.69
C ASN A 32 -2.67 6.04 11.95
N PRO A 33 -2.73 7.21 12.63
CA PRO A 33 -1.58 8.08 12.81
C PRO A 33 -0.46 7.46 13.64
N ASP A 34 -0.81 6.58 14.59
CA ASP A 34 0.13 5.97 15.54
C ASP A 34 0.71 4.63 15.08
N ARG A 35 0.35 4.17 13.86
CA ARG A 35 0.81 2.88 13.34
C ARG A 35 2.03 3.06 12.45
N GLU A 36 3.12 2.42 12.83
CA GLU A 36 4.37 2.40 12.09
C GLU A 36 4.58 1.03 11.42
N TYR A 37 5.39 1.00 10.36
CA TYR A 37 5.63 -0.20 9.57
C TYR A 37 7.12 -0.47 9.42
N LEU A 38 7.50 -1.74 9.58
CA LEU A 38 8.81 -2.27 9.22
C LEU A 38 8.88 -2.55 7.72
N GLU A 39 10.10 -2.62 7.18
CA GLU A 39 10.28 -2.82 5.74
C GLU A 39 9.67 -4.13 5.21
N PRO A 40 9.25 -4.17 3.94
CA PRO A 40 8.76 -5.38 3.31
C PRO A 40 9.81 -6.50 3.36
N GLY A 41 9.41 -7.70 3.78
CA GLY A 41 10.29 -8.87 3.86
C GLY A 41 10.80 -9.20 5.27
N TRP A 42 10.56 -8.33 6.25
CA TRP A 42 10.64 -8.69 7.66
C TRP A 42 9.38 -9.44 8.10
N SER A 43 9.55 -10.29 9.10
CA SER A 43 8.47 -10.93 9.85
C SER A 43 8.95 -11.09 11.29
N VAL A 44 8.03 -11.26 12.25
CA VAL A 44 8.41 -11.47 13.65
C VAL A 44 9.36 -12.66 13.79
N GLN A 45 9.16 -13.71 13.00
CA GLN A 45 10.05 -14.87 13.00
C GLN A 45 11.44 -14.53 12.45
N ARG A 46 11.53 -13.74 11.39
CA ARG A 46 12.81 -13.32 10.82
C ARG A 46 13.57 -12.38 11.77
N MET A 47 12.87 -11.45 12.41
CA MET A 47 13.44 -10.60 13.45
C MET A 47 13.93 -11.43 14.63
N TYR A 48 13.19 -12.46 15.05
CA TYR A 48 13.67 -13.37 16.10
C TYR A 48 14.95 -14.12 15.69
N TYR A 49 15.06 -14.57 14.45
CA TYR A 49 16.30 -15.20 13.98
C TYR A 49 17.47 -14.22 13.93
N ASP A 50 17.24 -12.98 13.52
CA ASP A 50 18.23 -11.89 13.55
C ASP A 50 18.68 -11.60 14.99
N TYR A 51 17.74 -11.59 15.95
CA TYR A 51 18.03 -11.48 17.37
C TYR A 51 18.93 -12.63 17.86
N LEU A 52 18.61 -13.88 17.50
CA LEU A 52 19.43 -15.03 17.85
C LEU A 52 20.81 -14.97 17.19
N GLU A 53 20.92 -14.51 15.95
CA GLU A 53 22.19 -14.36 15.26
C GLU A 53 23.11 -13.35 15.96
N MET A 54 22.56 -12.26 16.48
CA MET A 54 23.32 -11.24 17.22
C MET A 54 23.68 -11.66 18.64
N ASN A 55 22.84 -12.44 19.34
CA ASN A 55 22.98 -12.68 20.79
C ASN A 55 23.34 -14.13 21.15
N GLU A 56 22.88 -15.10 20.37
CA GLU A 56 23.00 -16.55 20.62
C GLU A 56 23.31 -17.35 19.34
N PRO A 57 24.34 -17.00 18.55
CA PRO A 57 24.57 -17.59 17.22
C PRO A 57 24.75 -19.11 17.25
N ALA A 58 25.32 -19.65 18.33
CA ALA A 58 25.47 -21.09 18.53
C ALA A 58 24.14 -21.85 18.53
N VAL A 59 23.05 -21.24 19.00
CA VAL A 59 21.70 -21.85 18.96
C VAL A 59 21.23 -21.97 17.51
N LEU A 60 21.41 -20.91 16.72
CA LEU A 60 21.02 -20.88 15.31
C LEU A 60 21.84 -21.87 14.47
N GLU A 61 23.14 -21.93 14.68
CA GLU A 61 24.04 -22.90 14.03
C GLU A 61 23.62 -24.33 14.35
N ARG A 62 23.28 -24.62 15.61
CA ARG A 62 22.79 -25.94 16.01
C ARG A 62 21.46 -26.28 15.34
N GLU A 63 20.53 -25.33 15.22
CA GLU A 63 19.28 -25.57 14.48
C GLU A 63 19.54 -25.87 12.99
N ARG A 64 20.46 -25.13 12.35
CA ARG A 64 20.88 -25.37 10.96
C ARG A 64 21.51 -26.76 10.80
N GLU A 65 22.37 -27.15 11.75
CA GLU A 65 23.01 -28.47 11.78
C GLU A 65 21.99 -29.61 11.88
N ILE A 66 21.01 -29.49 12.77
CA ILE A 66 19.93 -30.47 12.94
C ILE A 66 19.14 -30.64 11.63
N ILE A 67 18.77 -29.53 10.97
CA ILE A 67 18.05 -29.57 9.69
C ILE A 67 18.87 -30.29 8.62
N ARG A 68 20.18 -30.02 8.54
CA ARG A 68 21.08 -30.69 7.59
C ARG A 68 21.14 -32.19 7.86
N CYS A 69 21.35 -32.61 9.11
CA CYS A 69 21.37 -34.03 9.47
C CYS A 69 20.04 -34.74 9.13
N GLN A 70 18.90 -34.06 9.31
CA GLN A 70 17.59 -34.60 8.94
C GLN A 70 17.45 -34.76 7.42
N GLN A 71 17.92 -33.80 6.63
CA GLN A 71 17.87 -33.87 5.16
C GLN A 71 18.78 -34.97 4.60
N GLU A 72 19.95 -35.17 5.22
CA GLU A 72 20.94 -36.17 4.84
C GLU A 72 20.66 -37.57 5.44
N ASN A 73 19.64 -37.70 6.30
CA ASN A 73 19.36 -38.90 7.10
C ASN A 73 20.57 -39.37 7.95
N THR A 74 21.38 -38.42 8.42
CA THR A 74 22.58 -38.68 9.22
C THR A 74 22.22 -38.86 10.69
N THR A 75 22.74 -39.91 11.32
CA THR A 75 22.56 -40.19 12.76
C THR A 75 23.90 -40.31 13.49
N PRO A 76 24.00 -39.85 14.75
CA PRO A 76 22.96 -39.26 15.58
C PRO A 76 22.67 -37.79 15.27
N ILE A 77 21.41 -37.35 15.47
CA ILE A 77 21.02 -35.94 15.32
C ILE A 77 21.58 -35.14 16.52
N PRO A 78 22.21 -33.97 16.30
CA PRO A 78 22.70 -33.12 17.38
C PRO A 78 21.60 -32.70 18.36
N LEU A 79 21.94 -32.58 19.65
CA LEU A 79 20.99 -32.11 20.66
C LEU A 79 20.62 -30.63 20.41
N LYS A 80 19.32 -30.33 20.46
CA LYS A 80 18.82 -28.96 20.32
C LYS A 80 19.28 -28.09 21.49
N LEU A 81 19.92 -26.96 21.19
CA LEU A 81 20.23 -25.94 22.19
C LEU A 81 18.97 -25.12 22.49
N LYS A 82 18.74 -24.80 23.76
CA LYS A 82 17.62 -23.97 24.19
C LYS A 82 18.06 -22.51 24.18
N ALA A 83 17.39 -21.68 23.36
CA ALA A 83 17.56 -20.23 23.40
C ALA A 83 17.14 -19.68 24.77
N HIS A 84 17.77 -18.59 25.20
CA HIS A 84 17.36 -17.90 26.43
C HIS A 84 15.93 -17.37 26.29
N ILE A 85 15.59 -16.84 25.11
CA ILE A 85 14.24 -16.36 24.78
C ILE A 85 13.68 -17.17 23.62
N LEU A 86 12.45 -17.66 23.78
CA LEU A 86 11.73 -18.37 22.72
C LEU A 86 10.98 -17.39 21.80
N LEU A 87 10.66 -17.84 20.59
CA LEU A 87 9.90 -17.05 19.60
C LEU A 87 8.56 -16.51 20.15
N HIS A 88 7.88 -17.27 21.00
CA HIS A 88 6.58 -16.88 21.54
C HIS A 88 6.68 -15.63 22.45
N PRO A 89 7.51 -15.62 23.53
CA PRO A 89 7.77 -14.40 24.29
C PRO A 89 8.25 -13.22 23.45
N TYR A 90 9.13 -13.46 22.46
CA TYR A 90 9.58 -12.40 21.54
C TYR A 90 8.40 -11.80 20.76
N ARG A 91 7.50 -12.65 20.26
CA ARG A 91 6.28 -12.25 19.56
C ARG A 91 5.28 -11.54 20.46
N ASP A 92 5.16 -11.94 21.71
CA ASP A 92 4.27 -11.29 22.68
C ASP A 92 4.73 -9.87 22.98
N ILE A 93 6.04 -9.67 23.18
CA ILE A 93 6.62 -8.33 23.34
C ILE A 93 6.36 -7.50 22.07
N PHE A 94 6.63 -8.07 20.89
CA PHE A 94 6.37 -7.38 19.62
C PHE A 94 4.90 -6.95 19.46
N ASN A 95 3.95 -7.87 19.67
CA ASN A 95 2.52 -7.59 19.44
C ASN A 95 1.87 -6.78 20.57
N GLY A 96 2.35 -6.92 21.80
CA GLY A 96 1.76 -6.32 22.98
C GLY A 96 2.31 -4.93 23.31
N GLU A 97 3.57 -4.67 23.00
CA GLU A 97 4.24 -3.42 23.36
C GLU A 97 4.50 -2.50 22.17
N PHE A 98 4.50 -3.02 20.93
CA PHE A 98 4.77 -2.24 19.73
C PHE A 98 3.55 -2.20 18.80
N ASN A 99 3.14 -1.00 18.40
CA ASN A 99 2.12 -0.81 17.37
C ASN A 99 2.73 -0.89 15.95
N LEU A 100 3.45 -1.98 15.67
CA LEU A 100 4.19 -2.18 14.42
C LEU A 100 3.47 -3.14 13.47
N GLY A 101 3.43 -2.79 12.19
CA GLY A 101 3.07 -3.68 11.08
C GLY A 101 4.26 -4.00 10.18
N PHE A 102 4.09 -4.93 9.25
CA PHE A 102 5.03 -5.13 8.15
C PHE A 102 4.47 -4.43 6.91
N ALA A 103 5.27 -3.58 6.28
CA ALA A 103 4.86 -2.90 5.06
C ALA A 103 4.67 -3.93 3.94
N LEU A 104 3.64 -3.71 3.13
CA LEU A 104 3.53 -4.41 1.86
C LEU A 104 4.65 -3.92 0.93
N PRO A 105 5.13 -4.79 0.01
CA PRO A 105 5.97 -4.34 -1.10
C PRO A 105 5.34 -3.11 -1.72
N ARG A 106 6.14 -2.06 -1.94
CA ARG A 106 5.61 -0.78 -2.39
C ARG A 106 4.96 -0.98 -3.76
N THR A 107 3.65 -0.80 -3.82
CA THR A 107 2.84 -0.80 -5.03
C THR A 107 2.35 0.62 -5.27
N ASN A 108 2.28 1.06 -6.53
CA ASN A 108 1.92 2.43 -6.91
C ASN A 108 2.84 3.53 -6.32
N THR A 109 4.16 3.37 -6.45
CA THR A 109 5.12 4.44 -6.14
C THR A 109 5.19 5.46 -7.28
N CYS A 110 5.47 6.71 -6.92
CA CYS A 110 5.73 7.75 -7.91
C CYS A 110 7.15 7.55 -8.47
N ALA A 111 7.26 7.26 -9.77
CA ALA A 111 8.55 7.08 -10.44
C ALA A 111 9.49 8.29 -10.28
N THR A 112 8.93 9.51 -10.20
CA THR A 112 9.69 10.73 -9.95
C THR A 112 10.26 10.75 -8.53
N CYS A 113 9.45 10.43 -7.52
CA CYS A 113 9.91 10.28 -6.14
C CYS A 113 11.02 9.23 -6.04
N ASP A 114 10.84 8.05 -6.65
CA ASP A 114 11.81 6.97 -6.60
C ASP A 114 13.15 7.39 -7.22
N LYS A 115 13.09 8.03 -8.41
CA LYS A 115 14.28 8.55 -9.10
C LYS A 115 15.02 9.59 -8.26
N LEU A 116 14.30 10.55 -7.68
CA LEU A 116 14.91 11.60 -6.87
C LEU A 116 15.45 11.03 -5.55
N ALA A 117 14.70 10.18 -4.86
CA ALA A 117 15.13 9.52 -3.63
C ALA A 117 16.37 8.63 -3.84
N LEU A 118 16.49 7.98 -5.01
CA LEU A 118 17.71 7.26 -5.37
C LEU A 118 18.89 8.22 -5.52
N LYS A 119 18.73 9.33 -6.26
CA LYS A 119 19.79 10.35 -6.41
C LYS A 119 20.24 10.92 -5.07
N VAL A 120 19.28 11.28 -4.21
CA VAL A 120 19.55 11.80 -2.86
C VAL A 120 20.33 10.80 -2.00
N ARG A 121 20.07 9.50 -2.16
CA ARG A 121 20.80 8.44 -1.44
C ARG A 121 22.19 8.18 -2.02
N SER A 122 22.38 8.39 -3.32
CA SER A 122 23.65 8.13 -4.00
C SER A 122 24.62 9.33 -4.03
N SER A 123 24.17 10.52 -3.64
CA SER A 123 24.95 11.77 -3.69
C SER A 123 25.43 12.21 -2.31
N GLU A 124 26.60 12.83 -2.25
CA GLU A 124 27.21 13.38 -1.04
C GLU A 124 27.43 14.90 -1.16
N GLY A 125 27.39 15.61 -0.03
CA GLY A 125 27.68 17.05 0.02
C GLY A 125 26.75 17.92 -0.84
N ALA A 126 27.31 18.91 -1.53
CA ALA A 126 26.57 19.91 -2.29
C ALA A 126 25.77 19.34 -3.49
N GLU A 127 26.12 18.15 -3.98
CA GLU A 127 25.40 17.51 -5.09
C GLU A 127 24.01 17.01 -4.69
N LYS A 128 23.76 16.83 -3.38
CA LYS A 128 22.50 16.34 -2.82
C LYS A 128 21.45 17.43 -2.64
N GLU A 129 21.86 18.69 -2.51
CA GLU A 129 20.95 19.83 -2.27
C GLU A 129 19.93 20.00 -3.41
N LYS A 130 20.39 19.83 -4.66
CA LYS A 130 19.52 19.96 -5.84
C LYS A 130 18.41 18.88 -5.88
N PRO A 131 18.71 17.57 -5.85
CA PRO A 131 17.66 16.55 -5.89
C PRO A 131 16.76 16.56 -4.65
N GLU A 132 17.24 17.01 -3.49
CA GLU A 132 16.39 17.23 -2.30
C GLU A 132 15.37 18.33 -2.53
N LYS A 133 15.81 19.47 -3.08
CA LYS A 133 14.91 20.57 -3.43
C LYS A 133 13.88 20.18 -4.48
N GLU A 134 14.31 19.48 -5.54
CA GLU A 134 13.40 18.97 -6.58
C GLU A 134 12.35 18.01 -5.99
N LEU A 135 12.75 17.17 -5.03
CA LEU A 135 11.86 16.24 -4.36
C LEU A 135 10.86 16.97 -3.45
N GLU A 136 11.32 17.98 -2.71
CA GLU A 136 10.47 18.82 -1.88
C GLU A 136 9.45 19.59 -2.73
N GLU A 137 9.87 20.20 -3.83
CA GLU A 137 8.98 20.90 -4.77
C GLU A 137 7.93 19.95 -5.37
N HIS A 138 8.34 18.74 -5.76
CA HIS A 138 7.42 17.71 -6.25
C HIS A 138 6.36 17.34 -5.20
N HIS A 139 6.75 17.17 -3.93
CA HIS A 139 5.81 16.90 -2.85
C HIS A 139 4.88 18.08 -2.57
N LYS A 140 5.39 19.32 -2.53
CA LYS A 140 4.57 20.54 -2.35
C LYS A 140 3.52 20.68 -3.44
N LEU A 141 3.90 20.43 -4.70
CA LEU A 141 2.96 20.48 -5.82
C LEU A 141 1.88 19.41 -5.69
N ALA A 142 2.25 18.18 -5.32
CA ALA A 142 1.30 17.10 -5.09
C ALA A 142 0.32 17.43 -3.94
N GLU A 143 0.83 17.91 -2.80
CA GLU A 143 0.02 18.33 -1.66
C GLU A 143 -0.95 19.47 -2.02
N SER A 144 -0.48 20.45 -2.78
CA SER A 144 -1.33 21.53 -3.30
C SER A 144 -2.45 20.98 -4.19
N ALA A 145 -2.14 20.09 -5.13
CA ALA A 145 -3.14 19.47 -5.99
C ALA A 145 -4.17 18.64 -5.21
N PHE A 146 -3.74 17.88 -4.19
CA PHE A 146 -4.66 17.14 -3.31
C PHE A 146 -5.55 18.06 -2.49
N THR A 147 -5.01 19.18 -2.01
CA THR A 147 -5.76 20.20 -1.27
C THR A 147 -6.81 20.85 -2.17
N MET A 148 -6.42 21.26 -3.38
CA MET A 148 -7.35 21.79 -4.37
C MET A 148 -8.47 20.79 -4.68
N ARG A 149 -8.14 19.52 -4.95
CA ARG A 149 -9.15 18.47 -5.19
C ARG A 149 -10.12 18.32 -4.01
N LYS A 150 -9.62 18.36 -2.77
CA LYS A 150 -10.44 18.28 -1.56
C LYS A 150 -11.40 19.47 -1.47
N ASP A 151 -10.90 20.67 -1.73
CA ASP A 151 -11.69 21.90 -1.68
C ASP A 151 -12.73 21.93 -2.80
N ASP A 152 -12.39 21.46 -4.00
CA ASP A 152 -13.29 21.30 -5.14
C ASP A 152 -14.44 20.35 -4.81
N LYS A 153 -14.13 19.20 -4.20
CA LYS A 153 -15.13 18.25 -3.70
C LYS A 153 -16.07 18.92 -2.70
N ALA A 154 -15.51 19.65 -1.74
CA ALA A 154 -16.30 20.33 -0.73
C ALA A 154 -17.19 21.44 -1.34
N ARG A 155 -16.70 22.16 -2.37
CA ARG A 155 -17.50 23.16 -3.11
C ARG A 155 -18.64 22.49 -3.88
N ALA A 156 -18.37 21.41 -4.61
CA ALA A 156 -19.38 20.66 -5.34
C ALA A 156 -20.48 20.16 -4.40
N VAL A 157 -20.12 19.52 -3.28
CA VAL A 157 -21.09 19.07 -2.26
C VAL A 157 -21.92 20.23 -1.71
N ARG A 158 -21.28 21.35 -1.33
CA ARG A 158 -21.99 22.54 -0.84
C ARG A 158 -22.97 23.12 -1.86
N SER A 159 -22.64 23.06 -3.14
CA SER A 159 -23.47 23.60 -4.21
C SER A 159 -24.83 22.91 -4.34
N TRP A 160 -24.94 21.67 -3.84
CA TRP A 160 -26.16 20.86 -3.84
C TRP A 160 -26.96 20.92 -2.54
N VAL A 161 -26.46 21.57 -1.48
CA VAL A 161 -27.15 21.65 -0.18
C VAL A 161 -28.49 22.38 -0.36
N GLY A 162 -29.58 21.74 0.10
CA GLY A 162 -30.93 22.30 0.03
C GLY A 162 -31.57 22.21 -1.36
N LYS A 163 -30.93 21.54 -2.33
CA LYS A 163 -31.44 21.35 -3.68
C LYS A 163 -31.72 19.86 -3.95
N PRO A 164 -32.75 19.53 -4.73
CA PRO A 164 -32.93 18.17 -5.21
C PRO A 164 -31.80 17.84 -6.19
N ARG A 165 -31.14 16.69 -5.97
CA ARG A 165 -30.18 16.10 -6.91
C ARG A 165 -30.76 14.77 -7.40
N PRO A 166 -31.65 14.79 -8.42
CA PRO A 166 -32.10 13.55 -9.04
C PRO A 166 -30.90 12.83 -9.68
N VAL A 167 -30.99 11.53 -9.90
CA VAL A 167 -29.99 10.77 -10.67
C VAL A 167 -30.75 9.83 -11.58
N GLY A 168 -30.55 9.93 -12.90
CA GLY A 168 -31.13 8.95 -13.83
C GLY A 168 -31.23 9.41 -15.28
N SER A 169 -31.50 8.42 -16.14
CA SER A 169 -31.42 8.50 -17.60
C SER A 169 -32.57 9.25 -18.28
N SER A 170 -33.74 9.35 -17.62
CA SER A 170 -34.98 9.79 -18.25
C SER A 170 -35.69 10.86 -17.44
N GLY A 171 -35.88 12.04 -18.04
CA GLY A 171 -36.77 13.08 -17.51
C GLY A 171 -36.15 14.04 -16.48
N VAL A 172 -34.84 13.94 -16.23
CA VAL A 172 -34.12 14.92 -15.41
C VAL A 172 -34.05 16.26 -16.15
N LYS A 173 -34.98 17.17 -15.84
CA LYS A 173 -34.90 18.57 -16.31
C LYS A 173 -33.76 19.26 -15.57
N HIS A 174 -32.94 20.04 -16.27
CA HIS A 174 -31.92 20.89 -15.64
C HIS A 174 -32.57 21.74 -14.54
N CYS A 175 -32.32 21.37 -13.29
CA CYS A 175 -33.03 21.88 -12.12
C CYS A 175 -32.18 22.85 -11.30
N SER A 176 -30.88 22.91 -11.54
CA SER A 176 -29.99 23.87 -10.89
C SER A 176 -29.02 24.49 -11.90
N LYS A 177 -28.91 25.83 -11.87
CA LYS A 177 -27.96 26.60 -12.70
C LYS A 177 -26.65 26.89 -11.98
N ASP A 178 -26.59 26.58 -10.69
CA ASP A 178 -25.57 27.01 -9.74
C ASP A 178 -25.03 25.84 -8.90
N ALA A 179 -25.52 24.62 -9.13
CA ALA A 179 -24.94 23.40 -8.61
C ALA A 179 -23.94 22.81 -9.61
N VAL A 180 -22.88 22.21 -9.08
CA VAL A 180 -21.78 21.65 -9.85
C VAL A 180 -21.52 20.24 -9.36
N ASP A 181 -21.40 19.31 -10.29
CA ASP A 181 -20.88 17.98 -10.00
C ASP A 181 -19.37 17.93 -10.14
N MET A 182 -18.78 17.10 -9.29
CA MET A 182 -17.38 16.73 -9.42
C MET A 182 -17.30 15.22 -9.61
N ILE A 183 -16.72 14.83 -10.73
CA ILE A 183 -16.38 13.43 -11.00
C ILE A 183 -14.87 13.28 -11.10
N THR A 184 -14.37 12.12 -10.69
CA THR A 184 -13.00 11.71 -10.99
C THR A 184 -13.04 10.36 -11.65
N TYR A 185 -12.17 10.13 -12.64
CA TYR A 185 -12.16 8.88 -13.38
C TYR A 185 -10.73 8.46 -13.69
N ASP A 186 -10.52 7.15 -13.74
CA ASP A 186 -9.25 6.54 -14.11
C ASP A 186 -9.48 5.12 -14.64
N PHE A 187 -8.42 4.53 -15.18
CA PHE A 187 -8.39 3.10 -15.43
C PHE A 187 -7.78 2.39 -14.24
N GLN A 188 -8.41 1.30 -13.81
CA GLN A 188 -7.75 0.31 -12.99
C GLN A 188 -6.60 -0.34 -13.78
N GLN A 189 -5.61 -0.90 -13.07
CA GLN A 189 -4.65 -1.82 -13.67
C GLN A 189 -5.40 -2.91 -14.48
N ASN A 190 -4.89 -3.21 -15.68
CA ASN A 190 -5.47 -4.23 -16.55
C ASN A 190 -5.60 -5.55 -15.80
N LEU A 191 -6.76 -6.18 -15.93
CA LEU A 191 -7.10 -7.42 -15.26
C LEU A 191 -6.81 -8.59 -16.20
N GLU A 192 -5.87 -9.45 -15.83
CA GLU A 192 -5.60 -10.70 -16.54
C GLU A 192 -6.81 -11.63 -16.45
N THR A 193 -7.26 -12.13 -17.61
CA THR A 193 -8.47 -12.94 -17.71
C THR A 193 -8.21 -14.20 -18.55
N PRO A 194 -8.40 -15.42 -18.02
CA PRO A 194 -8.65 -15.74 -16.62
C PRO A 194 -7.42 -15.44 -15.74
N ASN A 195 -7.66 -15.19 -14.45
CA ASN A 195 -6.60 -15.08 -13.46
C ASN A 195 -6.02 -16.48 -13.18
N LEU A 196 -4.81 -16.74 -13.65
CA LEU A 196 -4.10 -18.01 -13.51
C LEU A 196 -2.79 -17.81 -12.75
N GLN A 197 -2.40 -18.79 -11.94
CA GLN A 197 -1.22 -18.70 -11.08
C GLN A 197 -0.10 -19.69 -11.43
N HIS A 198 -0.20 -20.40 -12.57
CA HIS A 198 0.81 -21.38 -13.00
C HIS A 198 1.81 -20.78 -14.01
N ASN A 199 3.03 -21.32 -14.03
CA ASN A 199 4.14 -20.79 -14.83
C ASN A 199 3.88 -20.75 -16.34
N ASP A 200 3.06 -21.67 -16.88
CA ASP A 200 2.76 -21.71 -18.33
C ASP A 200 2.10 -20.42 -18.84
N MET A 201 1.47 -19.64 -17.96
CA MET A 201 0.84 -18.37 -18.31
C MET A 201 1.86 -17.35 -18.83
N PHE A 202 3.09 -17.39 -18.32
CA PHE A 202 4.17 -16.48 -18.74
C PHE A 202 4.50 -16.62 -20.24
N TYR A 203 4.30 -17.82 -20.80
CA TYR A 203 4.57 -18.13 -22.20
C TYR A 203 3.33 -18.00 -23.08
N LYS A 204 2.18 -17.63 -22.51
CA LYS A 204 0.91 -17.48 -23.23
C LYS A 204 0.50 -16.02 -23.26
N ARG A 205 -0.23 -15.65 -24.33
CA ARG A 205 -0.84 -14.33 -24.41
C ARG A 205 -2.03 -14.28 -23.44
N GLN A 206 -1.94 -13.40 -22.45
CA GLN A 206 -3.06 -13.09 -21.55
C GLN A 206 -4.08 -12.21 -22.27
N LEU A 207 -5.37 -12.48 -22.04
CA LEU A 207 -6.45 -11.58 -22.42
C LEU A 207 -6.60 -10.51 -21.34
N TRP A 208 -6.60 -9.24 -21.75
CA TRP A 208 -6.82 -8.12 -20.84
C TRP A 208 -8.28 -7.74 -20.75
N THR A 209 -8.79 -7.66 -19.52
CA THR A 209 -10.03 -6.97 -19.19
C THR A 209 -9.68 -5.58 -18.66
N TYR A 210 -10.28 -4.56 -19.26
CA TYR A 210 -10.15 -3.18 -18.86
C TYR A 210 -11.32 -2.80 -17.94
N ASN A 211 -11.02 -2.01 -16.91
CA ASN A 211 -12.04 -1.41 -16.06
C ASN A 211 -11.80 0.10 -15.99
N PHE A 212 -12.72 0.87 -16.56
CA PHE A 212 -12.75 2.33 -16.45
C PHE A 212 -13.70 2.72 -15.33
N GLY A 213 -13.16 3.30 -14.27
CA GLY A 213 -13.90 3.71 -13.09
C GLY A 213 -14.26 5.19 -13.15
N ILE A 214 -15.51 5.53 -12.85
CA ILE A 214 -15.96 6.91 -12.60
C ILE A 214 -16.45 7.00 -11.16
N HIS A 215 -15.95 7.97 -10.41
CA HIS A 215 -16.37 8.27 -9.05
C HIS A 215 -17.09 9.61 -9.01
N ASP A 216 -18.36 9.58 -8.63
CA ASP A 216 -19.14 10.77 -8.30
C ASP A 216 -18.75 11.22 -6.88
N CYS A 217 -18.05 12.36 -6.82
CA CYS A 217 -17.54 12.90 -5.56
C CYS A 217 -18.64 13.51 -4.68
N VAL A 218 -19.82 13.82 -5.23
CA VAL A 218 -20.94 14.40 -4.48
C VAL A 218 -21.74 13.29 -3.79
N SER A 219 -22.17 12.28 -4.54
CA SER A 219 -22.89 11.12 -3.98
C SER A 219 -21.98 10.09 -3.30
N ASN A 220 -20.68 10.20 -3.55
CA ASN A 220 -19.67 9.24 -3.12
C ASN A 220 -19.87 7.83 -3.73
N GLN A 221 -20.43 7.76 -4.94
CA GLN A 221 -20.72 6.52 -5.67
C GLN A 221 -19.68 6.23 -6.75
N GLY A 222 -19.28 4.96 -6.89
CA GLY A 222 -18.43 4.48 -7.99
C GLY A 222 -19.23 3.75 -9.07
N TYR A 223 -18.79 3.90 -10.32
CA TYR A 223 -19.37 3.31 -11.52
C TYR A 223 -18.26 2.64 -12.32
N MET A 224 -18.44 1.37 -12.68
CA MET A 224 -17.41 0.55 -13.33
C MET A 224 -17.85 0.18 -14.74
N PHE A 225 -17.05 0.57 -15.73
CA PHE A 225 -17.26 0.24 -17.13
C PHE A 225 -16.20 -0.78 -17.53
N MET A 226 -16.61 -2.04 -17.66
CA MET A 226 -15.69 -3.14 -17.95
C MET A 226 -15.92 -3.72 -19.34
N TRP A 227 -14.83 -3.98 -20.05
CA TRP A 227 -14.82 -4.70 -21.32
C TRP A 227 -13.46 -5.36 -21.53
N ASP A 228 -13.41 -6.38 -22.37
CA ASP A 228 -12.15 -7.07 -22.69
C ASP A 228 -11.53 -6.56 -24.01
N GLU A 229 -10.26 -6.89 -24.24
CA GLU A 229 -9.51 -6.42 -25.41
C GLU A 229 -10.06 -6.90 -26.77
N THR A 230 -10.94 -7.92 -26.79
CA THR A 230 -11.63 -8.34 -28.02
C THR A 230 -12.81 -7.43 -28.36
N THR A 231 -13.38 -6.76 -27.35
CA THR A 231 -14.51 -5.85 -27.52
C THR A 231 -14.04 -4.46 -27.98
N ALA A 232 -13.09 -3.86 -27.27
CA ALA A 232 -12.56 -2.54 -27.60
C ALA A 232 -11.19 -2.32 -26.94
N LYS A 233 -10.48 -1.27 -27.36
CA LYS A 233 -9.22 -0.86 -26.73
C LYS A 233 -9.51 0.06 -25.54
N ARG A 234 -8.54 0.85 -25.12
CA ARG A 234 -8.66 1.82 -24.01
C ARG A 234 -8.22 3.22 -24.44
N GLY A 235 -8.53 3.58 -25.68
CA GLY A 235 -8.19 4.87 -26.27
C GLY A 235 -9.13 5.97 -25.82
N SER A 236 -8.90 7.17 -26.36
CA SER A 236 -9.73 8.34 -26.07
C SER A 236 -11.19 8.18 -26.49
N VAL A 237 -11.47 7.38 -27.53
CA VAL A 237 -12.83 7.11 -28.01
C VAL A 237 -13.62 6.29 -26.99
N GLU A 238 -13.02 5.23 -26.44
CA GLU A 238 -13.67 4.42 -25.41
C GLU A 238 -13.89 5.22 -24.12
N VAL A 239 -12.93 6.06 -23.74
CA VAL A 239 -13.08 7.00 -22.61
C VAL A 239 -14.24 7.96 -22.85
N ALA A 240 -14.30 8.60 -24.02
CA ALA A 240 -15.38 9.52 -24.37
C ALA A 240 -16.74 8.82 -24.37
N ASN A 241 -16.81 7.58 -24.85
CA ASN A 241 -18.05 6.80 -24.83
C ASN A 241 -18.50 6.43 -23.41
N CYS A 242 -17.57 6.04 -22.52
CA CYS A 242 -17.89 5.78 -21.11
C CYS A 242 -18.38 7.04 -20.40
N LEU A 243 -17.71 8.18 -20.63
CA LEU A 243 -18.14 9.47 -20.08
C LEU A 243 -19.50 9.89 -20.63
N TYR A 244 -19.73 9.73 -21.93
CA TYR A 244 -21.03 10.02 -22.54
C TYR A 244 -22.13 9.17 -21.92
N ASN A 245 -21.94 7.85 -21.87
CA ASN A 245 -22.87 6.93 -21.22
C ASN A 245 -23.16 7.33 -19.77
N PHE A 246 -22.11 7.63 -18.99
CA PHE A 246 -22.25 8.07 -17.62
C PHE A 246 -23.08 9.36 -17.50
N LEU A 247 -22.76 10.39 -18.29
CA LEU A 247 -23.44 11.68 -18.24
C LEU A 247 -24.89 11.61 -18.74
N THR A 248 -25.22 10.65 -19.60
CA THR A 248 -26.60 10.42 -20.04
C THR A 248 -27.41 9.60 -19.04
N GLU A 249 -26.86 8.49 -18.54
CA GLU A 249 -27.57 7.54 -17.67
C GLU A 249 -27.66 8.03 -16.21
N PHE A 250 -26.66 8.78 -15.75
CA PHE A 250 -26.57 9.28 -14.37
C PHE A 250 -26.63 10.80 -14.31
N ASN A 251 -27.36 11.42 -15.25
CA ASN A 251 -27.57 12.87 -15.28
C ASN A 251 -28.22 13.33 -13.96
N THR A 252 -27.66 14.40 -13.39
CA THR A 252 -28.05 14.93 -12.08
C THR A 252 -28.93 16.17 -12.16
N GLY A 253 -29.11 16.73 -13.36
CA GLY A 253 -29.81 17.99 -13.57
C GLY A 253 -28.98 19.23 -13.22
N ALA A 254 -27.68 19.07 -12.92
CA ALA A 254 -26.73 20.17 -13.05
C ALA A 254 -26.76 20.70 -14.49
N ARG A 255 -26.55 21.99 -14.65
CA ARG A 255 -26.57 22.66 -15.95
C ARG A 255 -25.18 23.09 -16.38
#